data_AF-A0A081KFP1-F1
#
_entry.id   AF-A0A081KFP1-F1
#
_cell.length_a   1.000
_cell.length_b   1.000
_cell.length_c   1.000
_cell.angle_alpha   90.00
_cell.angle_beta   90.00
_cell.angle_gamma   90.00
#
_symmetry.space_group_name_H-M   'P 1'
#
loop_
_entity.id
_entity.type
_entity.pdbx_description
1 polymer ?
#
loop_
_entity_poly.entity_id
_entity_poly.type
_entity_poly.pdbx_seq_one_letter_code
_entity_poly.pdbx_strand_id
1 'polypeptide(L)'
;MAHIIKILEGFSFIPRNELTLLEALEQEKVDVEYQCREGFCGSCQINLIDGEVTYTTDPIAFIPEGKILACCCQPKGDLTIEIPGGCKLKKNRL
;
A
#
# COMPACT_ATOMS: atom_id res chain seq x y z
N MET A 1 17.03 3.54 -2.98
CA MET A 1 17.20 3.33 -1.53
C MET A 1 16.17 2.29 -1.13
N ALA A 2 16.58 1.15 -0.58
CA ALA A 2 15.63 0.11 -0.20
C ALA A 2 14.89 0.54 1.08
N HIS A 3 13.57 0.49 1.05
CA HIS A 3 12.71 0.76 2.20
C HIS A 3 12.00 -0.52 2.60
N ILE A 4 11.61 -0.70 3.86
CA ILE A 4 10.87 -1.88 4.30
C ILE A 4 9.40 -1.49 4.51
N ILE A 5 8.50 -2.24 3.89
CA ILE A 5 7.06 -2.14 4.17
C ILE A 5 6.71 -3.25 5.15
N LYS A 6 6.20 -2.86 6.31
CA LYS A 6 5.70 -3.74 7.36
C LYS A 6 4.18 -3.70 7.41
N ILE A 7 3.56 -4.87 7.36
CA ILE A 7 2.11 -5.07 7.51
C ILE A 7 1.85 -5.55 8.93
N LEU A 8 0.86 -4.96 9.62
CA LEU A 8 0.48 -5.36 10.99
C LEU A 8 0.14 -6.85 11.13
N GLU A 9 -0.24 -7.53 10.05
CA GLU A 9 -0.47 -8.97 10.00
C GLU A 9 0.80 -9.83 10.16
N GLY A 10 1.95 -9.21 10.49
CA GLY A 10 3.22 -9.91 10.77
C GLY A 10 4.03 -10.22 9.51
N PHE A 11 3.78 -9.50 8.42
CA PHE A 11 4.49 -9.65 7.16
C PHE A 11 5.31 -8.39 6.86
N SER A 12 6.51 -8.55 6.31
CA SER A 12 7.33 -7.40 5.90
C SER A 12 8.16 -7.74 4.67
N PHE A 13 8.31 -6.79 3.77
CA PHE A 13 9.00 -6.98 2.50
C PHE A 13 9.64 -5.68 2.02
N ILE A 14 10.51 -5.80 1.02
CA ILE A 14 11.22 -4.67 0.41
C ILE A 14 10.62 -4.46 -0.99
N PRO A 15 9.91 -3.35 -1.24
CA PRO A 15 9.38 -3.03 -2.55
C PRO A 15 10.51 -2.64 -3.51
N ARG A 16 10.27 -2.78 -4.81
CA ARG A 16 11.15 -2.19 -5.82
C ARG A 16 10.93 -0.69 -5.88
N ASN A 17 12.01 0.04 -6.14
CA ASN A 17 12.06 1.51 -6.04
C ASN A 17 11.16 2.27 -7.03
N GLU A 18 10.62 1.60 -8.04
CA GLU A 18 9.81 2.18 -9.12
C GLU A 18 8.32 1.80 -9.01
N LEU A 19 7.95 0.96 -8.04
CA LEU A 19 6.59 0.48 -7.87
C LEU A 19 5.81 1.39 -6.92
N THR A 20 4.53 1.57 -7.23
CA THR A 20 3.58 2.14 -6.27
C THR A 20 3.37 1.14 -5.13
N LEU A 21 2.83 1.63 -4.02
CA LEU A 21 2.56 0.79 -2.87
C LEU A 21 1.58 -0.35 -3.21
N LEU A 22 0.61 -0.11 -4.09
CA LEU A 22 -0.30 -1.14 -4.60
C LEU A 22 0.45 -2.23 -5.38
N GLU A 23 1.28 -1.83 -6.36
CA GLU A 23 2.03 -2.78 -7.19
C GLU A 23 3.02 -3.59 -6.34
N ALA A 24 3.64 -2.94 -5.35
CA ALA A 24 4.49 -3.59 -4.37
C ALA A 24 3.73 -4.65 -3.55
N LEU A 25 2.49 -4.37 -3.14
CA LEU A 25 1.64 -5.33 -2.44
C LEU A 25 1.19 -6.48 -3.37
N GLU A 26 0.85 -6.18 -4.63
CA GLU A 26 0.49 -7.19 -5.64
C GLU A 26 1.65 -8.17 -5.91
N GLN A 27 2.90 -7.70 -5.94
CA GLN A 27 4.10 -8.57 -6.07
C GLN A 27 4.19 -9.59 -4.94
N GLU A 28 3.88 -9.17 -3.72
CA GLU A 28 3.87 -10.05 -2.54
C GLU A 28 2.57 -10.87 -2.43
N LYS A 29 1.70 -10.82 -3.46
CA LYS A 29 0.40 -11.51 -3.51
C LYS A 29 -0.53 -11.09 -2.38
N VAL A 30 -0.42 -9.83 -1.97
CA VAL A 30 -1.31 -9.20 -1.01
C VAL A 30 -2.48 -8.59 -1.78
N ASP A 31 -3.68 -9.12 -1.52
CA ASP A 31 -4.91 -8.65 -2.15
C ASP A 31 -5.35 -7.35 -1.47
N VAL A 32 -5.39 -6.26 -2.25
CA VAL A 32 -5.86 -4.94 -1.81
C VAL A 32 -7.04 -4.56 -2.68
N GLU A 33 -8.12 -4.05 -2.08
CA GLU A 33 -9.25 -3.57 -2.87
C GLU A 33 -8.82 -2.35 -3.70
N TYR A 34 -9.02 -2.40 -5.01
CA TYR A 34 -8.83 -1.25 -5.88
C TYR A 34 -9.86 -1.27 -7.00
N GLN A 35 -10.16 -0.10 -7.55
CA GLN A 35 -11.12 0.02 -8.65
C GLN A 35 -10.59 0.91 -9.78
N CYS A 36 -10.14 2.11 -9.42
CA CYS A 36 -9.70 3.11 -10.39
C CYS A 36 -8.20 3.10 -10.71
N ARG A 37 -7.34 2.65 -9.78
CA ARG A 37 -5.86 2.77 -9.83
C ARG A 37 -5.29 4.19 -9.99
N GLU A 38 -6.14 5.21 -10.14
CA GLU A 38 -5.75 6.61 -10.36
C GLU A 38 -5.95 7.51 -9.13
N GLY A 39 -6.41 6.98 -7.99
CA GLY A 39 -6.55 7.75 -6.76
C GLY A 39 -7.79 8.66 -6.68
N PHE A 40 -8.80 8.46 -7.55
CA PHE A 40 -10.06 9.22 -7.51
C PHE A 40 -11.22 8.49 -6.81
N CYS A 41 -11.19 7.17 -6.73
CA CYS A 41 -12.29 6.35 -6.20
C CYS A 41 -12.18 6.08 -4.69
N GLY A 42 -10.98 6.18 -4.10
CA GLY A 42 -10.76 5.86 -2.69
C GLY A 42 -10.80 4.37 -2.34
N SER A 43 -11.04 3.45 -3.29
CA SER A 43 -11.08 2.01 -2.98
C SER A 43 -9.72 1.45 -2.52
N CYS A 44 -8.62 1.99 -3.05
CA CYS A 44 -7.23 1.58 -2.72
C CYS A 44 -6.73 2.12 -1.37
N GLN A 45 -7.65 2.46 -0.47
CA GLN A 45 -7.37 3.09 0.80
C GLN A 45 -6.86 2.07 1.82
N ILE A 46 -5.71 2.38 2.42
CA ILE A 46 -5.11 1.59 3.48
C ILE A 46 -4.79 2.48 4.68
N ASN A 47 -4.62 1.87 5.85
CA ASN A 47 -4.29 2.58 7.07
C ASN A 47 -2.77 2.70 7.17
N LEU A 48 -2.26 3.92 7.32
CA LEU A 48 -0.85 4.20 7.58
C LEU A 48 -0.66 4.31 9.08
N ILE A 49 0.08 3.37 9.64
CA ILE A 49 0.36 3.28 11.08
C ILE A 49 1.61 4.09 11.43
N ASP A 50 2.65 3.97 10.60
CA ASP A 50 3.94 4.65 10.81
C ASP A 50 4.67 4.86 9.48
N GLY A 51 5.48 5.92 9.40
CA GLY A 51 6.28 6.27 8.23
C GLY A 51 5.66 7.34 7.33
N GLU A 52 6.32 7.61 6.21
CA GLU A 52 5.93 8.66 5.25
C GLU A 52 5.82 8.11 3.82
N VAL A 53 4.76 8.50 3.12
CA VAL A 53 4.58 8.24 1.69
C VAL A 53 4.62 9.53 0.89
N THR A 54 5.05 9.40 -0.36
CA THR A 54 4.97 10.47 -1.36
C THR A 54 3.94 10.09 -2.39
N TYR A 55 3.07 11.02 -2.75
CA TYR A 55 2.12 10.81 -3.85
C TYR A 55 2.77 11.19 -5.18
N THR A 56 2.75 10.28 -6.15
CA THR A 56 3.22 10.58 -7.52
C THR A 56 2.19 11.40 -8.28
N THR A 57 0.93 11.28 -7.91
CA THR A 57 -0.20 11.99 -8.49
C THR A 57 -1.04 12.55 -7.36
N ASP A 58 -1.39 13.84 -7.43
CA ASP A 58 -2.27 14.48 -6.45
C ASP A 58 -3.63 13.76 -6.40
N PRO A 59 -3.96 13.11 -5.26
CA PRO A 59 -5.22 12.40 -5.14
C PRO A 59 -6.37 13.40 -5.04
N ILE A 60 -7.40 13.17 -5.85
CA ILE A 60 -8.64 13.98 -5.83
C ILE A 60 -9.59 13.46 -4.74
N ALA A 61 -9.46 12.18 -4.37
CA ALA A 61 -10.26 11.57 -3.32
C ALA A 61 -9.89 12.13 -1.94
N PHE A 62 -10.89 12.23 -1.05
CA PHE A 62 -10.65 12.59 0.34
C PHE A 62 -9.90 11.47 1.06
N ILE A 63 -8.74 11.80 1.63
CA ILE A 63 -7.92 10.87 2.41
C ILE A 63 -8.00 11.31 3.88
N PRO A 64 -8.64 10.51 4.76
CA PRO A 64 -8.62 10.74 6.20
C PRO A 64 -7.20 10.70 6.77
N GLU A 65 -7.03 11.37 7.89
CA GLU A 65 -5.78 11.32 8.65
C GLU A 65 -5.45 9.86 9.05
N GLY A 66 -4.18 9.47 8.93
CA GLY A 66 -3.73 8.09 9.17
C GLY A 66 -4.13 7.08 8.08
N LYS A 67 -4.62 7.54 6.93
CA LYS A 67 -4.90 6.67 5.77
C LYS A 67 -4.18 7.19 4.54
N ILE A 68 -3.93 6.29 3.58
CA ILE A 68 -3.23 6.59 2.33
C ILE A 68 -3.85 5.80 1.17
N LEU A 69 -3.56 6.20 -0.07
CA LEU A 69 -4.03 5.53 -1.28
C LEU A 69 -2.89 4.76 -1.92
N ALA A 70 -2.89 3.44 -1.78
CA ALA A 70 -1.79 2.58 -2.23
C ALA A 70 -1.52 2.70 -3.74
N CYS A 71 -2.56 3.02 -4.53
CA CYS A 71 -2.49 3.05 -5.98
C CYS A 71 -1.68 4.21 -6.57
N CYS A 72 -1.54 5.33 -5.86
CA CYS A 72 -0.82 6.52 -6.35
C CYS A 72 0.24 7.05 -5.37
N CYS A 73 0.60 6.27 -4.35
CA CYS A 73 1.65 6.62 -3.40
C CYS A 73 2.86 5.69 -3.50
N GLN A 74 4.02 6.23 -3.17
CA GLN A 74 5.29 5.52 -3.06
C GLN A 74 5.85 5.66 -1.64
N PRO A 75 6.48 4.60 -1.11
CA PRO A 75 7.19 4.67 0.17
C PRO A 75 8.40 5.59 0.07
N LYS A 76 8.47 6.59 0.96
CA LYS A 76 9.64 7.49 1.08
C LYS A 76 10.68 6.96 2.08
N GLY A 77 10.27 6.01 2.91
CA GLY A 77 11.00 5.46 4.04
C GLY A 77 10.43 4.11 4.44
N ASP A 78 10.92 3.57 5.56
CA ASP A 78 10.29 2.42 6.19
C ASP A 78 8.84 2.76 6.57
N LEU A 79 7.92 1.88 6.23
CA LEU A 79 6.49 2.08 6.44
C LEU A 79 5.90 0.97 7.28
N THR A 80 4.96 1.32 8.14
CA THR A 80 4.04 0.36 8.76
C THR A 80 2.62 0.67 8.31
N ILE A 81 1.97 -0.31 7.69
CA ILE A 81 0.62 -0.17 7.15
C ILE A 81 -0.30 -1.31 7.64
N GLU A 82 -1.60 -1.04 7.59
CA GLU A 82 -2.67 -2.00 7.84
C GLU A 82 -3.66 -1.98 6.67
N ILE A 83 -4.08 -3.18 6.25
CA ILE A 83 -4.95 -3.36 5.09
C ILE A 83 -6.39 -3.54 5.58
N PRO A 84 -7.28 -2.55 5.36
CA PRO A 84 -8.69 -2.70 5.67
C PRO A 84 -9.30 -3.74 4.70
N GLY A 85 -9.82 -4.84 5.26
CA GLY A 85 -10.28 -6.00 4.48
C GLY A 85 -9.42 -7.26 4.67
N GLY A 86 -8.24 -7.12 5.29
CA GLY A 86 -7.32 -8.20 5.64
C GLY A 86 -6.40 -8.64 4.49
N CYS A 87 -5.18 -9.03 4.82
CA CYS A 87 -4.23 -9.60 3.88
C CYS A 87 -4.65 -11.03 3.53
N LYS A 88 -5.39 -11.19 2.44
CA LYS A 88 -5.58 -12.50 1.82
C LYS A 88 -4.30 -12.87 1.06
N LEU A 89 -3.23 -13.14 1.80
CA LEU A 89 -2.05 -13.83 1.28
C LEU A 89 -2.56 -15.07 0.56
N LYS A 90 -2.49 -15.08 -0.78
CA LYS A 90 -2.72 -16.30 -1.55
C LYS A 90 -1.56 -17.24 -1.24
N LYS A 91 -1.64 -17.95 -0.11
CA LYS A 91 -0.77 -19.09 0.20
C LYS A 91 -0.97 -20.07 -0.93
N ASN A 92 -0.07 -20.01 -1.89
CA ASN A 92 0.06 -21.00 -2.93
C ASN A 92 0.52 -22.28 -2.21
N ARG A 93 -0.44 -23.06 -1.72
CA ARG A 93 -0.21 -24.46 -1.33
C ARG A 93 0.28 -25.16 -2.59
N LEU A 94 1.57 -25.49 -2.60
CA LEU A 94 2.12 -26.63 -3.33
C LEU A 94 2.45 -27.69 -2.29
#